data_AF-A0A7S3LE98-F1
#
_entry.id   AF-A0A7S3LE98-F1
#
_cell.length_a   1.000
_cell.length_b   1.000
_cell.length_c   1.000
_cell.angle_alpha   90.00
_cell.angle_beta   90.00
_cell.angle_gamma   90.00
#
_symmetry.space_group_name_H-M   'P 1'
#
loop_
_entity.id
_entity.type
_entity.pdbx_description
1 polymer ?
#
loop_
_entity_poly.entity_id
_entity_poly.type
_entity_poly.pdbx_seq_one_letter_code
_entity_poly.pdbx_strand_id
1 'polypeptide(L)'
;VLNWIYRLESHFMMNVEQLHVVLQQSFSPDAAVRKPAEDTIRNLKNIPGSVQLLLQVIAEKQVRFEVRQAGAIQLKNICRECWAERVHYGPYGEIMQTELKEPILSDTDKAAVKEGLINTMLNES
;
A
#
# COMPACT_ATOMS: atom_id res chain seq x y z
N VAL A 1 -1.24 -38.28 -0.51
CA VAL A 1 -1.66 -37.35 -1.59
C VAL A 1 -2.22 -36.02 -1.05
N LEU A 2 -2.57 -35.88 0.24
CA LEU A 2 -3.14 -34.65 0.80
C LEU A 2 -2.14 -33.65 1.44
N ASN A 3 -0.88 -34.04 1.65
CA ASN A 3 0.13 -33.18 2.29
C ASN A 3 0.89 -32.23 1.35
N TRP A 4 0.60 -32.26 0.05
CA TRP A 4 1.24 -31.38 -0.94
C TRP A 4 0.42 -30.11 -1.21
N ILE A 5 -0.86 -30.08 -0.85
CA ILE A 5 -1.75 -28.95 -1.11
C ILE A 5 -1.56 -27.84 -0.05
N TYR A 6 -1.27 -28.19 1.20
CA TYR A 6 -1.02 -27.19 2.26
C TYR A 6 0.39 -26.55 2.21
N ARG A 7 1.26 -27.01 1.31
CA ARG A 7 2.67 -26.56 1.23
C ARG A 7 2.92 -25.50 0.14
N LEU A 8 1.87 -24.99 -0.50
CA LEU A 8 1.95 -24.02 -1.60
C LEU A 8 1.04 -22.79 -1.40
N GLU A 9 0.82 -22.41 -0.15
CA GLU A 9 0.32 -21.08 0.21
C GLU A 9 1.21 -20.50 1.30
N SER A 10 2.52 -20.44 1.04
CA SER A 10 3.34 -19.42 1.69
C SER A 10 3.00 -18.09 1.03
N HIS A 11 1.76 -17.62 1.20
CA HIS A 11 1.40 -16.23 1.01
C HIS A 11 2.41 -15.46 1.85
N PHE A 12 3.30 -14.73 1.19
CA PHE A 12 4.19 -13.79 1.85
C PHE A 12 3.28 -12.72 2.47
N MET A 13 2.75 -13.01 3.66
CA MET A 13 1.91 -12.08 4.41
C MET A 13 2.86 -11.06 4.99
N MET A 14 2.97 -9.93 4.30
CA MET A 14 3.66 -8.77 4.86
C MET A 14 3.01 -8.42 6.20
N ASN A 15 3.81 -8.22 7.24
CA ASN A 15 3.35 -7.74 8.53
C ASN A 15 3.82 -6.30 8.79
N VAL A 16 3.39 -5.72 9.91
CA VAL A 16 3.69 -4.32 10.27
C VAL A 16 5.18 -4.06 10.46
N GLU A 17 5.88 -4.98 11.11
CA GLU A 17 7.33 -4.87 11.36
C GLU A 17 8.12 -4.89 10.05
N GLN A 18 7.75 -5.79 9.13
CA GLN A 18 8.34 -5.86 7.81
C GLN A 18 8.04 -4.59 7.00
N LEU A 19 6.82 -4.07 7.07
CA LEU A 19 6.46 -2.81 6.40
C LEU A 19 7.25 -1.63 6.96
N HIS A 20 7.42 -1.56 8.28
CA HIS A 20 8.27 -0.55 8.92
C HIS A 20 9.69 -0.62 8.38
N VAL A 21 10.29 -1.83 8.34
CA VAL A 21 11.65 -2.02 7.84
C VAL A 21 11.77 -1.61 6.38
N VAL A 22 10.82 -1.99 5.53
CA VAL A 22 10.79 -1.62 4.10
C VAL A 22 10.69 -0.09 3.93
N LEU A 23 9.79 0.57 4.66
CA LEU A 23 9.67 2.03 4.64
C LEU A 23 10.94 2.73 5.15
N GLN A 24 11.62 2.16 6.14
CA GLN A 24 12.90 2.69 6.60
C GLN A 24 14.00 2.50 5.54
N GLN A 25 14.04 1.35 4.88
CA GLN A 25 15.02 1.02 3.84
C GLN A 25 14.90 1.89 2.59
N SER A 26 13.71 2.44 2.28
CA SER A 26 13.55 3.38 1.16
C SER A 26 14.33 4.69 1.34
N PHE A 27 14.85 4.96 2.54
CA PHE A 27 15.73 6.10 2.81
C PHE A 27 17.22 5.75 2.79
N SER A 28 17.59 4.49 2.52
CA SER A 28 19.00 4.07 2.51
C SER A 28 19.80 4.83 1.44
N PRO A 29 21.03 5.29 1.73
CA PRO A 29 21.90 5.85 0.70
C PRO A 29 22.33 4.78 -0.31
N ASP A 30 22.38 3.52 0.11
CA ASP A 30 22.71 2.38 -0.75
C ASP A 30 21.54 2.04 -1.68
N ALA A 31 21.78 2.17 -2.98
CA ALA A 31 20.80 1.86 -4.02
C ALA A 31 20.40 0.38 -4.04
N ALA A 32 21.28 -0.53 -3.62
CA ALA A 32 20.98 -1.96 -3.54
C ALA A 32 19.94 -2.29 -2.45
N VAL A 33 19.84 -1.43 -1.42
CA VAL A 33 18.82 -1.55 -0.35
C VAL A 33 17.58 -0.72 -0.69
N ARG A 34 17.78 0.49 -1.22
CA ARG A 34 16.68 1.43 -1.49
C ARG A 34 15.75 0.95 -2.60
N LYS A 35 16.29 0.49 -3.73
CA LYS A 35 15.45 0.11 -4.90
C LYS A 35 14.48 -1.04 -4.60
N PRO A 36 14.90 -2.17 -4.00
CA PRO A 36 13.96 -3.23 -3.65
C PRO A 36 12.88 -2.77 -2.66
N ALA A 37 13.22 -1.88 -1.73
CA ALA A 37 12.26 -1.30 -0.81
C ALA A 37 11.22 -0.43 -1.53
N GLU A 38 11.65 0.48 -2.40
CA GLU A 38 10.75 1.32 -3.22
C GLU A 38 9.85 0.47 -4.14
N ASP A 39 10.39 -0.58 -4.75
CA ASP A 39 9.62 -1.50 -5.57
C ASP A 39 8.59 -2.28 -4.74
N THR A 40 8.93 -2.68 -3.52
CA THR A 40 8.00 -3.32 -2.58
C THR A 40 6.87 -2.36 -2.19
N ILE A 41 7.22 -1.11 -1.85
CA ILE A 41 6.25 -0.04 -1.50
C ILE A 41 5.29 0.21 -2.66
N ARG A 42 5.80 0.30 -3.90
CA ARG A 42 4.98 0.50 -5.11
C ARG A 42 3.99 -0.64 -5.32
N ASN A 43 4.39 -1.87 -5.00
CA ASN A 43 3.58 -3.07 -5.17
C ASN A 43 2.60 -3.35 -4.03
N LEU A 44 2.59 -2.54 -2.94
CA LEU A 44 1.63 -2.70 -1.85
C LEU A 44 0.16 -2.65 -2.30
N LYS A 45 -0.15 -1.92 -3.39
CA LYS A 45 -1.49 -1.88 -3.99
C LYS A 45 -2.01 -3.25 -4.44
N ASN A 46 -1.12 -4.20 -4.68
CA ASN A 46 -1.44 -5.57 -5.09
C ASN A 46 -1.55 -6.54 -3.89
N ILE A 47 -1.26 -6.08 -2.68
CA ILE A 47 -1.24 -6.92 -1.47
C ILE A 47 -2.52 -6.65 -0.67
N PRO A 48 -3.41 -7.65 -0.50
CA PRO A 48 -4.60 -7.51 0.34
C PRO A 48 -4.24 -7.11 1.78
N GLY A 49 -4.98 -6.15 2.35
CA GLY A 49 -4.75 -5.66 3.72
C GLY A 49 -3.56 -4.71 3.88
N SER A 50 -2.86 -4.36 2.79
CA SER A 50 -1.75 -3.39 2.85
C SER A 50 -2.18 -2.01 3.37
N VAL A 51 -3.43 -1.61 3.10
CA VAL A 51 -4.04 -0.39 3.64
C VAL A 51 -4.07 -0.42 5.16
N GLN A 52 -4.49 -1.54 5.76
CA GLN A 52 -4.54 -1.70 7.20
C GLN A 52 -3.14 -1.60 7.82
N LEU A 53 -2.15 -2.23 7.19
CA LEU A 53 -0.75 -2.18 7.64
C LEU A 53 -0.18 -0.76 7.57
N LEU A 54 -0.45 -0.03 6.49
CA LEU A 54 -0.04 1.37 6.33
C LEU A 54 -0.65 2.23 7.44
N LEU A 55 -1.96 2.10 7.70
CA LEU A 55 -2.64 2.86 8.76
C LEU A 55 -2.03 2.57 10.14
N GLN A 56 -1.68 1.31 10.44
CA GLN A 56 -1.02 0.95 11.70
C GLN A 56 0.36 1.61 11.85
N VAL A 57 1.18 1.62 10.81
CA VAL A 57 2.49 2.29 10.84
C VAL A 57 2.35 3.81 10.97
N ILE A 58 1.39 4.41 10.26
CA ILE A 58 1.19 5.86 10.27
C ILE A 58 0.70 6.33 11.65
N ALA A 59 -0.17 5.57 12.31
CA ALA A 59 -0.73 5.94 13.61
C ALA A 59 0.22 5.66 14.80
N GLU A 60 1.28 4.88 14.61
CA GLU A 60 2.17 4.48 15.70
C GLU A 60 3.14 5.61 16.09
N LYS A 61 2.91 6.23 17.26
CA LYS A 61 3.68 7.39 17.73
C LYS A 61 5.15 7.05 18.00
N GLN A 62 5.47 5.79 18.31
CA GLN A 62 6.85 5.33 18.51
C GLN A 62 7.63 5.17 17.21
N VAL A 63 6.94 5.12 16.05
CA VAL A 63 7.59 5.09 14.74
C VAL A 63 8.11 6.49 14.39
N ARG A 64 9.34 6.54 13.86
CA ARG A 64 9.97 7.76 13.35
C ARG A 64 9.07 8.49 12.37
N PHE A 65 8.99 9.81 12.52
CA PHE A 65 8.11 10.65 11.71
C PHE A 65 8.28 10.43 10.20
N GLU A 66 9.52 10.31 9.72
CA GLU A 66 9.83 10.14 8.30
C GLU A 66 9.28 8.81 7.74
N VAL A 67 9.28 7.75 8.55
CA VAL A 67 8.70 6.45 8.21
C VAL A 67 7.17 6.53 8.15
N ARG A 68 6.54 7.22 9.12
CA ARG A 68 5.09 7.47 9.10
C ARG A 68 4.69 8.31 7.89
N GLN A 69 5.48 9.32 7.55
CA GLN A 69 5.26 10.18 6.39
C GLN A 69 5.37 9.40 5.08
N ALA A 70 6.35 8.51 4.93
CA ALA A 70 6.45 7.63 3.76
C ALA A 70 5.22 6.71 3.65
N GLY A 71 4.77 6.13 4.77
CA GLY A 71 3.53 5.36 4.84
C GLY A 71 2.31 6.15 4.38
N ALA A 72 2.15 7.38 4.87
CA ALA A 72 1.03 8.26 4.52
C ALA A 72 1.05 8.67 3.03
N ILE A 73 2.25 8.94 2.48
CA ILE A 73 2.42 9.22 1.04
C ILE A 73 1.97 8.01 0.22
N GLN A 74 2.36 6.79 0.62
CA GLN A 74 1.97 5.61 -0.12
C GLN A 74 0.47 5.32 0.01
N LEU A 75 -0.12 5.48 1.19
CA LEU A 75 -1.56 5.36 1.38
C LEU A 75 -2.32 6.32 0.45
N LYS A 76 -1.88 7.58 0.35
CA LYS A 76 -2.45 8.55 -0.60
C LYS A 76 -2.32 8.08 -2.04
N ASN A 77 -1.17 7.53 -2.45
CA ASN A 77 -0.96 7.03 -3.81
C ASN A 77 -1.91 5.86 -4.13
N ILE A 78 -2.04 4.90 -3.21
CA ILE A 78 -2.99 3.78 -3.34
C ILE A 78 -4.41 4.30 -3.48
N CYS A 79 -4.86 5.21 -2.62
CA CYS A 79 -6.20 5.80 -2.73
C CYS A 79 -6.37 6.55 -4.07
N ARG A 80 -5.36 7.29 -4.53
CA ARG A 80 -5.45 8.00 -5.80
C ARG A 80 -5.58 7.03 -6.98
N GLU A 81 -4.82 5.94 -6.99
CA GLU A 81 -4.71 5.02 -8.14
C GLU A 81 -5.82 3.95 -8.15
N CYS A 82 -6.22 3.48 -6.97
CA CYS A 82 -6.98 2.23 -6.80
C CYS A 82 -8.39 2.43 -6.22
N TRP A 83 -8.84 3.65 -5.92
CA TRP A 83 -10.15 3.87 -5.27
C TRP A 83 -11.36 3.52 -6.14
N ALA A 84 -11.30 3.84 -7.42
CA ALA A 84 -12.34 3.53 -8.40
C ALA A 84 -11.70 3.40 -9.77
N GLU A 85 -12.40 2.69 -10.66
CA GLU A 85 -11.99 2.60 -12.07
C GLU A 85 -11.91 4.00 -12.68
N ARG A 86 -10.74 4.34 -13.22
CA ARG A 86 -10.53 5.60 -13.92
C ARG A 86 -10.81 5.39 -15.40
N VAL A 87 -11.82 6.08 -15.90
CA VAL A 87 -12.10 6.14 -17.34
C VAL A 87 -11.33 7.34 -17.91
N HIS A 88 -10.38 7.07 -18.79
CA HIS A 88 -9.69 8.11 -19.55
C HIS A 88 -10.43 8.34 -20.87
N TYR A 89 -10.87 9.57 -21.11
CA TYR A 89 -11.44 9.99 -22.38
C TYR A 89 -10.34 10.60 -23.25
N GLY A 90 -10.23 10.12 -24.48
CA GLY A 90 -9.38 10.71 -25.51
C GLY A 90 -9.96 12.05 -26.02
N PRO A 91 -9.20 12.78 -26.86
CA PRO A 91 -9.59 14.10 -27.36
C PRO A 91 -10.91 14.10 -28.17
N TYR A 92 -11.35 12.93 -28.63
CA TYR A 92 -12.60 12.73 -29.37
C TYR A 92 -13.68 11.98 -28.56
N GLY A 93 -13.53 11.86 -27.24
CA GLY A 93 -14.51 11.22 -26.36
C GLY A 93 -14.45 9.69 -26.32
N GLU A 94 -13.45 9.09 -26.96
CA GLU A 94 -13.21 7.64 -26.93
C GLU A 94 -12.63 7.21 -25.58
N ILE A 95 -13.08 6.06 -25.04
CA ILE A 95 -12.47 5.50 -23.83
C ILE A 95 -11.10 4.94 -24.20
N MET A 96 -10.04 5.57 -23.72
CA MET A 96 -8.68 5.06 -23.84
C MET A 96 -8.49 3.97 -22.79
N GLN A 97 -8.44 2.71 -23.25
CA GLN A 97 -8.05 1.60 -22.38
C GLN A 97 -6.54 1.67 -22.14
N THR A 98 -6.14 1.82 -20.89
CA THR A 98 -4.74 1.64 -20.48
C THR A 98 -4.45 0.14 -20.43
N GLU A 99 -3.33 -0.31 -21.03
CA GLU A 99 -2.97 -1.74 -21.14
C GLU A 99 -2.83 -2.46 -19.78
N LEU A 100 -2.63 -1.72 -18.69
CA LEU A 100 -2.57 -2.24 -17.33
C LEU A 100 -3.70 -1.63 -16.49
N LYS A 101 -4.71 -2.45 -16.16
CA LYS A 101 -5.76 -2.06 -15.21
C LYS A 101 -5.21 -2.22 -13.80
N GLU A 102 -4.96 -1.08 -13.15
CA GLU A 102 -4.59 -1.04 -11.73
C GLU A 102 -5.63 -1.78 -10.88
N PRO A 103 -5.21 -2.44 -9.78
CA PRO A 103 -6.16 -3.10 -8.89
C PRO A 103 -7.12 -2.07 -8.30
N ILE A 104 -8.38 -2.45 -8.15
CA ILE A 104 -9.36 -1.64 -7.43
C ILE A 104 -9.36 -2.11 -5.97
N LEU A 105 -9.29 -1.15 -5.05
CA LEU A 105 -9.38 -1.42 -3.62
C LEU A 105 -10.68 -2.17 -3.30
N SER A 106 -10.54 -3.19 -2.45
CA SER A 106 -11.68 -3.92 -1.91
C SER A 106 -12.57 -3.00 -1.06
N ASP A 107 -13.83 -3.37 -0.88
CA ASP A 107 -14.73 -2.62 0.00
C ASP A 107 -14.25 -2.62 1.46
N THR A 108 -13.61 -3.71 1.88
CA THR A 108 -12.94 -3.82 3.19
C THR A 108 -11.81 -2.80 3.34
N ASP A 109 -10.92 -2.71 2.35
CA ASP A 109 -9.83 -1.73 2.39
C ASP A 109 -10.36 -0.29 2.32
N LYS A 110 -11.40 -0.03 1.52
CA LYS A 110 -12.06 1.28 1.47
C LYS A 110 -12.67 1.66 2.81
N ALA A 111 -13.31 0.72 3.51
CA ALA A 111 -13.84 0.94 4.85
C ALA A 111 -12.70 1.26 5.84
N ALA A 112 -11.62 0.48 5.80
CA ALA A 112 -10.43 0.71 6.61
C ALA A 112 -9.81 2.09 6.39
N VAL A 113 -9.70 2.57 5.13
CA VAL A 113 -9.27 3.95 4.84
C VAL A 113 -10.20 4.96 5.50
N LYS A 114 -11.52 4.84 5.32
CA LYS A 114 -12.48 5.82 5.81
C LYS A 114 -12.44 5.96 7.33
N GLU A 115 -12.42 4.84 8.04
CA GLU A 115 -12.41 4.83 9.51
C GLU A 115 -11.03 5.15 10.08
N GLY A 116 -9.98 4.51 9.55
CA GLY A 116 -8.62 4.63 10.05
C GLY A 116 -8.01 6.00 9.78
N LEU A 117 -8.28 6.61 8.62
CA LEU A 117 -7.72 7.92 8.27
C LEU A 117 -8.21 9.01 9.23
N ILE A 118 -9.51 9.04 9.52
CA ILE A 118 -10.10 10.04 10.43
C ILE A 118 -9.46 9.90 11.81
N ASN A 119 -9.40 8.68 12.34
CA ASN A 119 -8.78 8.42 13.65
C ASN A 119 -7.31 8.81 13.67
N THR A 120 -6.56 8.52 12.60
CA THR A 120 -5.14 8.88 12.51
C THR A 120 -4.97 10.41 12.50
N MET A 121 -5.75 11.13 11.69
CA MET A 121 -5.70 12.60 11.61
C MET A 121 -6.04 13.29 12.94
N LEU A 122 -7.01 12.75 13.69
CA LEU A 122 -7.40 13.30 15.00
C LEU A 122 -6.34 13.08 16.09
N ASN A 123 -5.48 12.08 15.93
CA ASN A 123 -4.48 11.69 16.93
C ASN A 123 -3.05 12.17 16.61
N GLU A 124 -2.85 12.82 15.46
CA GLU A 124 -1.55 13.38 15.03
C GLU A 124 -1.17 14.66 15.78
N SER A 125 -2.10 15.23 16.56
CA SER A 125 -1.91 16.41 17.42
C SER A 125 -1.13 16.13 18.71
#